data_AF-A0A0J8H1L2-F1
#
_entry.id   AF-A0A0J8H1L2-F1
#
_cell.length_a   1.000
_cell.length_b   1.000
_cell.length_c   1.000
_cell.angle_alpha   90.00
_cell.angle_beta   90.00
_cell.angle_gamma   90.00
#
_symmetry.space_group_name_H-M   'P 1'
#
loop_
_entity.id
_entity.type
_entity.pdbx_description
1 polymer ?
#
loop_
_entity_poly.entity_id
_entity_poly.type
_entity_poly.pdbx_seq_one_letter_code
_entity_poly.pdbx_strand_id
1 'polypeptide(L)'
;MQNIFTDQISKNSIKTLLGLATGSTFPNWSRQTLNEFKVIQPQNSVIDVFNRLITSKVQKVELNVNESQSLVKLRDTLLPKLISGKLTLPADHSKTKA
;
A
#
# COMPACT_ATOMS: atom_id res chain seq x y z
N MET A 1 -5.40 16.96 -4.50
CA MET A 1 -4.48 15.95 -5.10
C MET A 1 -3.54 15.49 -4.01
N GLN A 2 -3.48 14.19 -3.75
CA GLN A 2 -2.46 13.60 -2.87
C GLN A 2 -1.09 13.78 -3.56
N ASN A 3 -0.15 14.49 -2.93
CA ASN A 3 1.16 14.72 -3.53
C ASN A 3 2.04 13.47 -3.37
N ILE A 4 1.92 12.53 -4.31
CA ILE A 4 2.62 11.24 -4.32
C ILE A 4 4.11 11.45 -4.14
N PHE A 5 4.68 12.47 -4.77
CA PHE A 5 6.10 12.80 -4.63
C PHE A 5 6.50 13.07 -3.17
N THR A 6 5.73 13.89 -2.43
CA THR A 6 6.03 14.18 -1.02
C THR A 6 5.93 12.92 -0.14
N ASP A 7 4.95 12.06 -0.39
CA ASP A 7 4.82 10.77 0.31
C ASP A 7 6.04 9.87 0.05
N GLN A 8 6.48 9.76 -1.19
CA GLN A 8 7.64 8.94 -1.56
C GLN A 8 8.94 9.48 -0.97
N ILE A 9 9.14 10.81 -1.01
CA ILE A 9 10.30 11.45 -0.39
C ILE A 9 10.31 11.19 1.11
N SER A 10 9.17 11.38 1.78
CA SER A 10 9.06 11.13 3.22
C SER A 10 9.41 9.68 3.56
N LYS A 11 8.84 8.71 2.84
CA LYS A 11 9.12 7.28 3.01
C LYS A 11 10.59 6.94 2.81
N ASN A 12 11.22 7.49 1.77
CA ASN A 12 12.63 7.26 1.51
C ASN A 12 13.52 7.93 2.58
N SER A 13 13.12 9.09 3.09
CA SER A 13 13.82 9.81 4.15
C SER A 13 13.72 9.15 5.52
N ILE A 14 12.69 8.33 5.79
CA ILE A 14 12.50 7.64 7.08
C ILE A 14 13.74 6.83 7.46
N LYS A 15 14.39 6.13 6.51
CA LYS A 15 15.60 5.34 6.81
C LYS A 15 16.72 6.21 7.38
N THR A 16 16.94 7.38 6.78
CA THR A 16 17.95 8.34 7.25
C THR A 16 17.54 8.98 8.56
N LEU A 17 16.27 9.37 8.68
CA LEU A 17 15.73 9.95 9.92
C LEU A 17 15.87 8.97 11.08
N LEU A 18 15.56 7.70 10.92
CA LEU A 18 15.73 6.69 11.98
C LEU A 18 17.17 6.62 12.51
N GLY A 19 18.18 6.85 11.65
CA GLY A 19 19.58 6.92 12.09
C GLY A 19 19.94 8.20 12.87
N LEU A 20 19.13 9.25 12.75
CA LEU A 20 19.24 10.50 13.50
C LEU A 20 18.38 10.51 14.76
N ALA A 21 17.60 9.44 15.00
CA ALA A 21 16.76 9.32 16.18
C ALA A 21 17.61 9.12 17.43
N THR A 22 17.20 9.75 18.52
CA THR A 22 17.81 9.60 19.85
C THR A 22 16.90 8.77 20.76
N GLY A 23 17.49 8.12 21.77
CA GLY A 23 16.77 7.24 22.70
C GLY A 23 16.74 5.79 22.24
N SER A 24 17.10 4.86 23.14
CA SER A 24 17.23 3.43 22.84
C SER A 24 15.91 2.65 22.89
N THR A 25 14.97 3.06 23.74
CA THR A 25 13.66 2.40 23.91
C THR A 25 12.55 3.06 23.07
N PHE A 26 12.63 4.38 22.89
CA PHE A 26 11.70 5.16 22.08
C PHE A 26 12.48 6.13 21.20
N PRO A 27 12.69 5.81 19.91
CA PRO A 27 13.39 6.69 19.00
C PRO A 27 12.60 8.00 18.85
N ASN A 28 13.25 9.13 19.15
CA ASN A 28 12.69 10.47 19.01
C ASN A 28 13.60 11.37 18.17
N TRP A 29 13.00 12.34 17.49
CA TRP A 29 13.72 13.41 16.79
C TRP A 29 13.50 14.73 17.50
N SER A 30 14.58 15.48 17.72
CA SER A 30 14.46 16.85 18.20
C SER A 30 13.90 17.76 17.12
N ARG A 31 13.31 18.90 17.51
CA ARG A 31 12.89 19.94 16.54
C ARG A 31 14.06 20.43 15.68
N GLN A 32 15.25 20.54 16.28
CA GLN A 32 16.46 20.95 15.58
C GLN A 32 16.83 19.93 14.49
N THR A 33 16.83 18.64 14.82
CA THR A 33 17.12 17.56 13.87
C THR A 33 16.19 17.59 12.66
N LEU A 34 14.89 17.85 12.88
CA LEU A 34 13.92 17.95 11.78
C LEU A 34 14.11 19.21 10.95
N ASN A 35 14.42 20.35 11.58
CA ASN A 35 14.62 21.62 10.87
C ASN A 35 15.89 21.62 10.01
N GLU A 36 16.94 20.93 10.46
CA GLU A 36 18.21 20.81 9.74
C GLU A 36 18.19 19.71 8.66
N PHE A 37 17.14 18.87 8.65
CA PHE A 37 17.03 17.79 7.69
C PHE A 37 16.82 18.32 6.27
N LYS A 38 17.80 18.07 5.40
CA LYS A 38 17.76 18.51 4.01
C LYS A 38 16.93 17.56 3.16
N VAL A 39 16.01 18.14 2.39
CA VAL A 39 15.18 17.45 1.40
C VAL A 39 15.37 18.09 0.03
N ILE A 40 15.33 17.26 -1.02
CA ILE A 40 15.38 17.73 -2.40
C ILE A 40 14.01 18.28 -2.78
N GLN A 41 13.97 19.56 -3.18
CA GLN A 41 12.79 20.20 -3.77
C GLN A 41 13.03 20.40 -5.27
N PRO A 42 12.55 19.50 -6.14
CA PRO A 42 12.65 19.69 -7.57
C PRO A 42 11.66 20.76 -8.07
N GLN A 43 11.84 21.18 -9.32
CA GLN A 43 10.90 22.07 -9.99
C GLN A 43 9.52 21.40 -10.15
N ASN A 44 8.45 22.20 -10.09
CA ASN A 44 7.08 21.70 -10.20
C ASN A 44 6.85 20.90 -11.48
N SER A 45 7.47 21.30 -12.60
CA SER A 45 7.39 20.57 -13.88
C SER A 45 7.88 19.12 -13.77
N VAL A 46 8.92 18.86 -12.98
CA VAL A 46 9.44 17.51 -12.74
C VAL A 46 8.48 16.70 -11.88
N ILE A 47 7.90 17.34 -10.85
CA ILE A 47 6.90 16.73 -9.96
C ILE A 47 5.67 16.31 -10.78
N ASP A 48 5.22 17.14 -11.71
CA ASP A 48 4.06 16.86 -12.56
C ASP A 48 4.30 15.66 -13.49
N VAL A 49 5.49 15.60 -14.10
CA VAL A 49 5.90 14.44 -14.93
C VAL A 49 5.96 13.18 -14.09
N PHE A 50 6.57 13.24 -12.91
CA PHE A 50 6.65 12.12 -11.98
C PHE A 50 5.25 11.62 -11.59
N ASN A 51 4.37 12.53 -11.16
CA ASN A 51 3.02 12.20 -10.75
C ASN A 51 2.25 11.54 -11.90
N ARG A 52 2.35 12.05 -13.13
CA ARG A 52 1.71 11.44 -14.31
C ARG A 52 2.18 10.01 -14.56
N LEU A 53 3.46 9.71 -14.37
CA LEU A 53 4.03 8.39 -14.60
C LEU A 53 3.67 7.36 -13.52
N ILE A 54 3.54 7.81 -12.27
CA ILE A 54 3.43 6.92 -11.11
C ILE A 54 1.99 6.75 -10.61
N THR A 55 1.11 7.74 -10.83
CA THR A 55 -0.27 7.72 -10.30
C THR A 55 -1.02 6.44 -10.64
N SER A 56 -1.03 6.02 -11.90
CA SER A 56 -1.77 4.81 -12.32
C SER A 56 -1.22 3.54 -11.70
N LYS A 57 0.10 3.47 -11.45
CA LYS A 57 0.75 2.32 -10.81
C LYS A 57 0.38 2.25 -9.33
N VAL A 58 0.43 3.38 -8.62
CA VAL A 58 0.06 3.45 -7.19
C VAL A 58 -1.41 3.10 -7.01
N GLN A 59 -2.30 3.65 -7.84
CA GLN A 59 -3.72 3.30 -7.82
C GLN A 59 -3.95 1.81 -8.07
N LYS A 60 -3.24 1.20 -9.01
CA LYS A 60 -3.34 -0.24 -9.25
C LYS A 60 -2.89 -1.07 -8.05
N VAL A 61 -1.83 -0.65 -7.35
CA VAL A 61 -1.38 -1.32 -6.12
C VAL A 61 -2.47 -1.25 -5.06
N GLU A 62 -3.07 -0.08 -4.84
CA GLU A 62 -4.16 0.12 -3.88
C GLU A 62 -5.37 -0.76 -4.20
N LEU A 63 -5.79 -0.78 -5.47
CA LEU A 63 -6.89 -1.62 -5.94
C LEU A 63 -6.62 -3.11 -5.68
N ASN A 64 -5.43 -3.59 -6.03
CA ASN A 64 -5.05 -4.98 -5.84
C ASN A 64 -5.03 -5.37 -4.35
N VAL A 65 -4.58 -4.48 -3.47
CA VAL A 65 -4.59 -4.72 -2.02
C VAL A 65 -6.03 -4.85 -1.51
N ASN A 66 -6.92 -3.96 -1.94
CA ASN A 66 -8.33 -3.99 -1.54
C ASN A 66 -9.06 -5.22 -2.09
N GLU A 67 -8.77 -5.62 -3.32
CA GLU A 67 -9.30 -6.83 -3.94
C GLU A 67 -8.81 -8.08 -3.18
N SER A 68 -7.52 -8.16 -2.90
CA SER A 68 -6.94 -9.26 -2.13
C SER A 68 -7.60 -9.42 -0.75
N GLN A 69 -7.80 -8.31 -0.03
CA GLN A 69 -8.51 -8.33 1.26
C GLN A 69 -9.97 -8.78 1.11
N SER A 70 -10.65 -8.35 0.05
CA SER A 70 -12.02 -8.75 -0.24
C SER A 70 -12.11 -10.25 -0.54
N LEU A 71 -11.18 -10.80 -1.32
CA LEU A 71 -11.09 -12.22 -1.63
C LEU A 71 -10.79 -13.07 -0.39
N VAL A 72 -9.90 -12.60 0.48
CA VAL A 72 -9.62 -13.26 1.77
C VAL A 72 -10.88 -13.32 2.64
N LYS A 73 -11.59 -12.20 2.78
CA LYS A 73 -12.86 -12.16 3.55
C LYS A 73 -13.92 -13.08 2.94
N LEU A 74 -14.02 -13.10 1.61
CA LEU A 74 -14.96 -13.97 0.91
C LEU A 74 -14.62 -15.44 1.15
N ARG A 75 -13.35 -15.84 1.01
CA ARG A 75 -12.87 -17.19 1.31
C ARG A 75 -13.22 -17.58 2.74
N ASP A 76 -12.89 -16.73 3.72
CA ASP A 76 -13.09 -17.03 5.14
C ASP A 76 -14.58 -17.06 5.52
N THR A 77 -15.44 -16.39 4.75
CA THR A 77 -16.90 -16.46 4.93
C THR A 77 -17.50 -17.70 4.28
N LEU A 78 -17.06 -18.05 3.07
CA LEU A 78 -17.67 -19.13 2.28
C LEU A 78 -17.13 -20.50 2.65
N LEU A 79 -15.84 -20.64 2.95
CA LEU A 79 -15.22 -21.92 3.22
C LEU A 79 -15.84 -22.64 4.43
N PRO A 80 -16.09 -21.99 5.58
CA PRO A 80 -16.77 -22.63 6.71
C PRO A 80 -18.22 -23.03 6.38
N LYS A 81 -18.93 -22.23 5.58
CA LYS A 81 -20.30 -22.54 5.15
C LYS A 81 -20.35 -23.72 4.19
N LEU A 82 -19.35 -23.83 3.31
CA LEU A 82 -19.19 -24.94 2.38
C LEU A 82 -18.87 -26.25 3.13
N ILE A 83 -17.89 -26.22 4.04
CA ILE A 83 -17.49 -27.38 4.84
C ILE A 83 -18.63 -27.86 5.76
N SER A 84 -19.43 -26.93 6.31
CA SER A 84 -20.57 -27.29 7.17
C SER A 84 -21.82 -27.74 6.40
N GLY A 85 -21.77 -27.81 5.06
CA GLY A 85 -22.92 -28.19 4.22
C GLY A 85 -24.04 -27.14 4.17
N LYS A 86 -23.85 -25.96 4.77
CA LYS A 86 -24.80 -24.84 4.75
C LYS A 86 -24.80 -24.08 3.41
N LEU A 87 -23.84 -24.39 2.54
CA LEU A 87 -23.72 -23.88 1.18
C LEU A 87 -23.48 -25.08 0.25
N THR A 88 -24.30 -25.22 -0.79
CA THR A 88 -24.14 -26.25 -1.82
C THR A 88 -23.75 -25.58 -3.12
N LEU A 89 -22.70 -26.06 -3.77
CA LEU A 89 -22.31 -25.60 -5.11
C LEU A 89 -23.21 -26.32 -6.14
N PRO A 90 -23.72 -25.61 -7.16
CA PRO A 90 -24.38 -26.29 -8.28
C PRO A 90 -23.39 -27.29 -8.91
N ALA A 91 -23.88 -28.46 -9.30
CA ALA A 91 -23.06 -29.47 -9.95
C ALA A 91 -22.33 -28.87 -11.15
N ASP A 92 -21.04 -29.15 -11.26
CA ASP A 92 -20.20 -28.67 -12.34
C ASP A 92 -20.75 -29.13 -13.70
N HIS A 93 -21.41 -28.23 -14.43
CA HIS A 93 -21.87 -28.47 -15.80
C HIS A 93 -20.74 -28.37 -16.84
N SER A 94 -19.48 -28.15 -16.43
CA SER A 94 -18.34 -28.06 -17.35
C SER A 94 -17.69 -29.40 -17.70
N LYS A 95 -18.31 -30.54 -17.35
CA LYS A 95 -17.96 -31.86 -17.90
C LYS A 95 -19.18 -32.61 -18.45
N THR A 96 -19.76 -32.12 -19.55
CA THR A 96 -20.51 -32.98 -20.48
C THR A 96 -20.38 -32.45 -21.91
N LYS A 97 -19.34 -32.88 -22.61
CA LYS A 97 -19.29 -33.01 -24.07
C LYS A 97 -18.12 -33.93 -24.47
N ALA A 98 -18.41 -35.22 -24.50
CA ALA A 98 -17.83 -36.21 -25.40
C ALA A 98 -18.88 -37.32 -25.54
#